data_AF-A0A1I8BLM4-F1
#
_entry.id   AF-A0A1I8BLM4-F1
#
_cell.length_a   1.000
_cell.length_b   1.000
_cell.length_c   1.000
_cell.angle_alpha   90.00
_cell.angle_beta   90.00
_cell.angle_gamma   90.00
#
_symmetry.space_group_name_H-M   'P 1'
#
loop_
_entity.id
_entity.type
_entity.pdbx_description
1 polymer ?
#
loop_
_entity_poly.entity_id
_entity_poly.type
_entity_poly.pdbx_seq_one_letter_code
_entity_poly.pdbx_strand_id
1 'polypeptide(L)'
;MSEEFRQEMPPAGGYRPFNYNRTYAKTLWGPGLFVAANLVTFVGGYFYNIKDYRHRRLAVYFEDRDLVNAMEPFLLAERDRIVLRIMKKNRELEKELMKEVPGWKVGTYA
;
A
#
# COMPACT_ATOMS: atom_id res chain seq x y z
N MET A 1 -59.19 -82.11 4.94
CA MET A 1 -58.46 -81.34 5.97
C MET A 1 -57.63 -80.33 5.21
N SER A 2 -58.07 -79.07 5.18
CA SER A 2 -57.43 -78.01 4.41
C SER A 2 -56.01 -77.77 4.91
N GLU A 3 -55.02 -77.73 4.01
CA GLU A 3 -53.64 -77.35 4.34
C GLU A 3 -53.63 -76.00 5.07
N GLU A 4 -52.88 -75.95 6.18
CA GLU A 4 -52.74 -74.77 7.02
C GLU A 4 -51.73 -73.82 6.38
N PHE A 5 -52.23 -72.84 5.60
CA PHE A 5 -51.38 -71.85 4.94
C PHE A 5 -50.83 -70.86 5.96
N ARG A 6 -49.51 -70.89 6.18
CA ARG A 6 -48.80 -69.89 6.98
C ARG A 6 -48.56 -68.64 6.13
N GLN A 7 -49.43 -67.65 6.26
CA GLN A 7 -49.29 -66.36 5.58
C GLN A 7 -48.43 -65.40 6.43
N GLU A 8 -47.44 -64.76 5.81
CA GLU A 8 -46.70 -63.66 6.43
C GLU A 8 -47.63 -62.44 6.59
N MET A 9 -47.73 -61.93 7.82
CA MET A 9 -48.57 -60.80 8.18
C MET A 9 -47.72 -59.66 8.75
N PRO A 10 -48.16 -58.38 8.59
CA PRO A 10 -47.49 -57.27 9.26
C PRO A 10 -47.53 -57.48 10.79
N PRO A 11 -46.55 -56.93 11.52
CA PRO A 11 -46.52 -57.06 12.98
C PRO A 11 -47.78 -56.47 13.61
N ALA A 12 -48.23 -57.06 14.72
CA ALA A 12 -49.35 -56.53 15.49
C ALA A 12 -48.98 -55.12 16.00
N GLY A 13 -49.59 -54.08 15.42
CA GLY A 13 -49.26 -52.67 15.66
C GLY A 13 -48.76 -51.89 14.42
N GLY A 14 -48.50 -52.59 13.31
CA GLY A 14 -48.09 -51.97 12.04
C GLY A 14 -46.61 -51.58 12.00
N TYR A 15 -46.14 -51.19 10.81
CA TYR A 15 -44.77 -50.71 10.62
C TYR A 15 -44.59 -49.27 11.09
N ARG A 16 -43.35 -48.89 11.44
CA ARG A 16 -43.01 -47.50 11.76
C ARG A 16 -43.39 -46.60 10.57
N PRO A 17 -43.97 -45.41 10.82
CA PRO A 17 -44.23 -44.45 9.75
C PRO A 17 -42.92 -44.10 9.04
N PHE A 18 -42.88 -44.35 7.74
CA PHE A 18 -41.75 -44.04 6.87
C PHE A 18 -41.88 -42.60 6.38
N ASN A 19 -40.84 -41.78 6.58
CA ASN A 19 -40.82 -40.45 6.01
C ASN A 19 -40.48 -40.54 4.52
N TYR A 20 -41.50 -40.40 3.67
CA TYR A 20 -41.35 -40.35 2.22
C TYR A 20 -41.06 -38.94 1.69
N ASN A 21 -41.09 -37.91 2.54
CA ASN A 21 -40.81 -36.54 2.14
C ASN A 21 -39.32 -36.35 1.87
N ARG A 22 -39.01 -35.48 0.91
CA ARG A 22 -37.63 -35.05 0.64
C ARG A 22 -37.09 -34.24 1.81
N THR A 23 -36.05 -34.74 2.47
CA THR A 23 -35.33 -34.03 3.53
C THR A 23 -34.09 -33.34 2.96
N TYR A 24 -34.04 -32.01 3.07
CA TYR A 24 -32.86 -31.23 2.72
C TYR A 24 -31.90 -31.14 3.90
N ALA A 25 -30.60 -31.10 3.61
CA ALA A 25 -29.58 -30.81 4.62
C ALA A 25 -29.76 -29.38 5.15
N LYS A 26 -29.54 -29.18 6.45
CA LYS A 26 -29.56 -27.84 7.04
C LYS A 26 -28.38 -27.03 6.53
N THR A 27 -28.64 -25.84 6.00
CA THR A 27 -27.57 -24.91 5.59
C THR A 27 -26.89 -24.35 6.83
N LEU A 28 -25.59 -24.59 6.97
CA LEU A 28 -24.82 -24.10 8.12
C LEU A 28 -24.59 -22.58 8.05
N TRP A 29 -24.44 -22.04 6.84
CA TRP A 29 -24.12 -20.62 6.63
C TRP A 29 -25.27 -19.93 5.89
N GLY A 30 -26.05 -19.15 6.64
CA GLY A 30 -27.09 -18.31 6.07
C GLY A 30 -26.51 -17.13 5.30
N PRO A 31 -27.27 -16.51 4.37
CA PRO A 31 -26.82 -15.36 3.59
C PRO A 31 -26.31 -14.19 4.46
N GLY A 32 -26.95 -13.94 5.61
CA GLY A 32 -26.54 -12.86 6.52
C GLY A 32 -25.14 -13.08 7.13
N LEU A 33 -24.81 -14.33 7.50
CA LEU A 33 -23.48 -14.66 8.05
C LEU A 33 -22.40 -14.49 6.98
N PHE A 34 -22.71 -14.89 5.74
CA PHE A 34 -21.79 -14.71 4.61
C PHE A 34 -21.49 -13.23 4.35
N VAL A 35 -22.51 -12.38 4.32
CA VAL A 35 -22.34 -10.93 4.15
C VAL A 35 -21.55 -10.32 5.30
N ALA A 36 -21.87 -10.69 6.55
CA ALA A 36 -21.16 -10.19 7.73
C ALA A 36 -19.68 -10.58 7.73
N ALA A 37 -19.37 -11.85 7.42
CA ALA A 37 -17.99 -12.33 7.35
C ALA A 37 -17.19 -11.57 6.28
N ASN A 38 -17.76 -11.42 5.08
CA ASN A 38 -17.11 -10.66 4.01
C ASN A 38 -16.88 -9.20 4.43
N LEU A 39 -17.88 -8.52 4.99
CA LEU A 39 -17.74 -7.13 5.43
C LEU A 39 -16.60 -6.98 6.44
N VAL A 40 -16.52 -7.86 7.44
CA VAL A 40 -15.45 -7.84 8.44
C VAL A 40 -14.08 -8.06 7.80
N THR A 41 -13.96 -9.05 6.90
CA THR A 41 -12.71 -9.33 6.20
C THR A 41 -12.28 -8.17 5.30
N PHE A 42 -13.21 -7.57 4.56
CA PHE A 42 -12.93 -6.44 3.68
C PHE A 42 -12.49 -5.22 4.49
N VAL A 43 -13.25 -4.84 5.52
CA VAL A 43 -12.94 -3.66 6.32
C VAL A 43 -11.64 -3.85 7.11
N GLY A 44 -11.47 -4.99 7.78
CA GLY A 44 -10.26 -5.30 8.53
C GLY A 44 -9.03 -5.39 7.62
N GLY A 45 -9.17 -6.05 6.47
CA GLY A 45 -8.11 -6.15 5.46
C GLY A 45 -7.74 -4.78 4.89
N TYR A 46 -8.71 -3.93 4.59
CA TYR A 46 -8.49 -2.59 4.05
C TYR A 46 -7.68 -1.71 5.02
N PHE A 47 -8.08 -1.65 6.29
CA PHE A 47 -7.36 -0.88 7.30
C PHE A 47 -5.94 -1.39 7.55
N TYR A 48 -5.76 -2.71 7.56
CA TYR A 48 -4.42 -3.32 7.68
C TYR A 48 -3.53 -2.92 6.49
N ASN A 49 -4.04 -3.04 5.27
CA ASN A 49 -3.30 -2.69 4.05
C ASN A 49 -2.94 -1.21 3.99
N ILE A 50 -3.86 -0.29 4.35
CA ILE A 50 -3.54 1.15 4.40
C ILE A 50 -2.42 1.42 5.39
N LYS A 51 -2.49 0.83 6.59
CA LYS A 51 -1.49 1.05 7.63
C LYS A 51 -0.11 0.60 7.14
N ASP A 52 0.00 -0.63 6.66
CA ASP A 52 1.26 -1.20 6.16
C ASP A 52 1.79 -0.43 4.94
N TYR A 53 0.93 -0.14 3.95
CA TYR A 53 1.31 0.64 2.77
C TYR A 53 1.84 2.03 3.16
N ARG A 54 1.15 2.72 4.08
CA ARG A 54 1.58 4.04 4.56
C ARG A 54 2.94 3.96 5.25
N HIS A 55 3.17 2.98 6.12
CA HIS A 55 4.46 2.84 6.81
C HIS A 55 5.59 2.56 5.82
N ARG A 56 5.40 1.66 4.86
CA ARG A 56 6.42 1.36 3.83
C ARG A 56 6.72 2.57 2.97
N ARG A 57 5.69 3.29 2.51
CA ARG A 57 5.85 4.51 1.70
C ARG A 57 6.57 5.61 2.45
N LEU A 58 6.24 5.82 3.73
CA LEU A 58 6.92 6.80 4.56
C LEU A 58 8.36 6.41 4.82
N ALA A 59 8.66 5.14 5.07
CA ALA A 59 10.03 4.67 5.27
C ALA A 59 10.92 4.99 4.06
N VAL A 60 10.46 4.64 2.85
CA VAL A 60 11.18 4.96 1.60
C VAL A 60 11.31 6.48 1.41
N TYR A 61 10.24 7.23 1.67
CA TYR A 61 10.28 8.69 1.55
C TYR A 61 11.29 9.34 2.52
N PHE A 62 11.41 8.84 3.75
CA PHE A 62 12.39 9.33 4.71
C PHE A 62 13.81 8.95 4.30
N GLU A 63 14.02 7.73 3.82
CA GLU A 63 15.32 7.29 3.29
C GLU A 63 15.77 8.19 2.12
N ASP A 64 14.91 8.44 1.14
CA ASP A 64 15.20 9.34 0.01
C ASP A 64 15.56 10.75 0.49
N ARG A 65 14.82 11.27 1.47
CA ARG A 65 15.04 12.63 2.00
C ARG A 65 16.35 12.72 2.79
N ASP A 66 16.66 11.71 3.58
CA ASP A 66 17.90 11.62 4.35
C ASP A 66 19.11 11.54 3.42
N LEU A 67 19.02 10.79 2.32
CA LEU A 67 20.04 10.75 1.28
C LEU A 67 20.27 12.13 0.66
N VAL A 68 19.20 12.85 0.31
CA VAL A 68 19.32 14.22 -0.24
C VAL A 68 19.97 15.16 0.77
N ASN A 69 19.56 15.12 2.04
CA ASN A 69 20.12 15.95 3.11
C ASN A 69 21.62 15.64 3.32
N ALA A 70 22.00 14.36 3.29
CA ALA A 70 23.40 13.95 3.40
C ALA A 70 24.25 14.43 2.21
N MET A 71 23.69 14.49 1.00
CA MET A 71 24.39 14.95 -0.20
C MET A 71 24.42 16.48 -0.36
N GLU A 72 23.45 17.19 0.19
CA GLU A 72 23.31 18.65 0.11
C GLU A 72 24.61 19.42 0.38
N PRO A 73 25.37 19.18 1.47
CA PRO A 73 26.61 19.93 1.72
C PRO A 73 27.67 19.75 0.63
N PHE A 74 27.74 18.58 0.00
CA PHE A 74 28.67 18.33 -1.10
C PHE A 74 28.26 19.08 -2.36
N LEU A 75 26.97 19.03 -2.71
CA LEU A 75 26.42 19.74 -3.87
C LEU A 75 26.55 21.25 -3.71
N LEU A 76 26.29 21.78 -2.52
CA LEU A 76 26.49 23.18 -2.20
C LEU A 76 27.97 23.57 -2.31
N ALA A 77 28.88 22.77 -1.76
CA ALA A 77 30.31 23.04 -1.86
C ALA A 77 30.81 23.04 -3.32
N GLU A 78 30.33 22.14 -4.16
CA GLU A 78 30.66 22.11 -5.60
C GLU A 78 30.13 23.36 -6.31
N ARG A 79 28.87 23.71 -6.08
CA ARG A 79 28.23 24.91 -6.63
C ARG A 79 29.02 26.15 -6.24
N ASP A 80 29.34 26.30 -4.96
CA ASP A 80 30.01 27.49 -4.44
C ASP A 80 31.44 27.61 -5.02
N ARG A 81 32.15 26.49 -5.19
CA ARG A 81 33.46 26.47 -5.88
C ARG A 81 33.36 26.94 -7.33
N ILE A 82 32.32 26.51 -8.06
CA ILE A 82 32.08 26.91 -9.45
C ILE A 82 31.78 28.42 -9.51
N VAL A 83 30.87 28.89 -8.66
CA VAL A 83 30.49 30.31 -8.58
C VAL A 83 31.71 31.19 -8.29
N LEU A 84 32.52 30.84 -7.28
CA LEU A 84 33.73 31.59 -6.96
C LEU A 84 34.73 31.61 -8.11
N ARG A 85 34.87 30.51 -8.85
CA ARG A 85 35.75 30.44 -10.03
C ARG A 85 35.29 31.37 -11.14
N ILE A 86 33.98 31.42 -11.40
CA ILE A 86 33.39 32.32 -12.40
C ILE A 86 33.54 33.77 -11.96
N MET A 87 33.23 34.09 -10.70
CA MET A 87 33.38 35.44 -10.15
C MET A 87 34.83 35.93 -10.24
N LYS A 88 35.81 35.06 -9.95
CA LYS A 88 37.23 35.39 -10.10
C LYS A 88 37.57 35.72 -11.55
N LYS A 89 37.18 34.87 -12.50
CA LYS A 89 37.41 35.09 -13.94
C LYS A 89 36.77 36.40 -14.42
N ASN A 90 35.53 36.66 -14.02
CA ASN A 90 34.83 37.88 -14.39
C ASN A 90 35.53 39.12 -13.83
N ARG A 91 36.04 39.06 -12.60
CA ARG A 91 36.80 40.16 -11.99
C ARG A 91 38.13 40.41 -12.70
N GLU A 92 38.81 39.36 -13.14
CA GLU A 92 40.03 39.48 -13.94
C GLU A 92 39.75 40.12 -15.30
N LEU A 93 38.69 39.68 -16.00
CA LEU A 93 38.24 40.27 -17.25
C LEU A 93 37.78 41.73 -17.10
N GLU A 94 37.04 42.05 -16.04
CA GLU A 94 36.61 43.41 -15.72
C GLU A 94 37.82 44.33 -15.51
N LYS A 95 38.83 43.86 -14.76
CA LYS A 95 40.08 44.60 -14.54
C LYS A 95 40.82 44.86 -15.84
N GLU A 96 40.75 43.97 -16.82
CA GLU A 96 41.36 44.16 -18.14
C GLU A 96 40.56 45.11 -19.03
N LEU A 97 39.24 44.97 -19.04
CA LEU A 97 38.34 45.75 -19.88
C LEU A 97 38.21 47.20 -19.41
N MET A 98 38.18 47.45 -18.10
CA MET A 98 37.87 48.77 -17.52
C MET A 98 39.09 49.60 -17.17
N LYS A 99 40.29 49.25 -17.66
CA LYS A 99 41.56 49.96 -17.35
C LYS A 99 41.53 51.45 -17.72
N GLU A 100 40.81 51.78 -18.78
CA GLU A 100 40.83 53.11 -19.39
C GLU A 100 39.72 54.02 -18.86
N VAL A 101 38.81 53.51 -18.02
CA VAL A 101 37.67 54.26 -17.50
C VAL A 101 38.06 54.96 -16.19
N PRO A 102 38.16 56.31 -16.17
CA PRO A 102 38.57 57.03 -14.97
C PRO A 102 37.53 56.89 -13.86
N GLY A 103 38.00 56.53 -12.65
CA GLY A 103 37.16 56.36 -11.46
C GLY A 103 36.49 55.00 -11.30
N TRP A 104 36.68 54.06 -12.24
CA TRP A 104 36.11 52.71 -12.13
C TRP A 104 36.79 51.88 -11.04
N LYS A 105 35.99 51.26 -10.16
CA LYS A 105 36.46 50.31 -9.15
C LYS A 105 36.00 48.91 -9.53
N VAL A 106 36.95 48.00 -9.67
CA VAL A 106 36.70 46.60 -10.04
C VAL A 106 35.92 45.87 -8.95
N GLY A 107 34.90 45.09 -9.32
CA GLY A 107 34.14 44.26 -8.40
C GLY A 107 33.06 45.01 -7.60
N THR A 108 32.61 46.16 -8.08
CA THR A 108 31.54 46.97 -7.46
C THR A 108 30.16 46.72 -8.07
N TYR A 109 29.97 45.62 -8.82
CA TYR A 109 28.66 45.28 -9.36
C TYR A 109 27.70 44.94 -8.22
N ALA A 110 26.49 45.52 -8.26
CA ALA A 110 25.41 45.28 -7.31
C ALA A 110 24.76 43.91 -7.53
#